data_AF-A0AAD9Z9Y1-F1
#
_entry.id   AF-A0AAD9Z9Y1-F1
#
_cell.length_a   1.000
_cell.length_b   1.000
_cell.length_c   1.000
_cell.angle_alpha   90.00
_cell.angle_beta   90.00
_cell.angle_gamma   90.00
#
_symmetry.space_group_name_H-M   'P 1'
#
loop_
_entity.id
_entity.type
_entity.pdbx_description
1 polymer ?
#
loop_
_entity_poly.entity_id
_entity_poly.type
_entity_poly.pdbx_seq_one_letter_code
_entity_poly.pdbx_strand_id
1 'polypeptide(L)' 'MDLDEEGRLKNVFWADARSIAAYREFGDVLTFDTTYLTNKYDMPFAAFVGVNHHGQSILFGCGLMSNEDIQTYVWLFQS' A
#
# COMPACT_ATOMS: atom_id res chain seq x y z
N MET A 1 -8.64 7.15 0.02
CA MET A 1 -8.03 8.17 -0.88
C MET A 1 -7.97 9.48 -0.13
N ASP A 2 -6.84 10.18 -0.22
CA ASP A 2 -6.54 11.45 0.45
C ASP A 2 -6.29 12.54 -0.60
N LEU A 3 -6.79 13.75 -0.34
CA LEU A 3 -6.70 14.89 -1.23
C LEU A 3 -5.97 16.06 -0.54
N ASP A 4 -5.26 16.87 -1.32
CA ASP A 4 -4.72 18.14 -0.84
C ASP A 4 -5.79 19.25 -0.75
N GLU A 5 -5.38 20.45 -0.31
CA GLU A 5 -6.27 21.61 -0.15
C GLU A 5 -6.87 22.07 -1.48
N GLU A 6 -6.18 21.81 -2.59
CA GLU A 6 -6.63 22.08 -3.96
C GLU A 6 -7.47 20.94 -4.58
N GLY A 7 -7.74 19.86 -3.81
CA GLY A 7 -8.52 18.71 -4.25
C GLY A 7 -7.79 17.76 -5.20
N ARG A 8 -6.46 17.83 -5.27
CA ARG A 8 -5.62 16.92 -6.06
C ARG A 8 -5.32 15.67 -5.26
N LEU A 9 -5.09 14.57 -5.96
CA LEU A 9 -4.71 13.31 -5.33
C LEU A 9 -3.38 13.47 -4.59
N LYS A 10 -3.42 13.26 -3.28
CA LYS A 10 -2.23 13.27 -2.42
C LYS A 10 -1.76 11.86 -2.11
N ASN A 11 -2.66 11.02 -1.60
CA ASN A 11 -2.37 9.62 -1.31
C ASN A 11 -3.51 8.71 -1.77
N VAL A 12 -3.18 7.53 -2.32
CA VAL A 12 -4.17 6.51 -2.69
C VAL A 12 -3.70 5.14 -2.22
N PHE A 13 -4.61 4.42 -1.57
CA PHE A 13 -4.46 3.00 -1.25
C PHE A 13 -5.50 2.23 -2.05
N TRP A 14 -5.12 1.07 -2.57
CA TRP A 14 -6.03 0.18 -3.25
C TRP A 14 -5.68 -1.29 -3.01
N ALA A 15 -6.71 -2.11 -2.97
CA ALA A 15 -6.61 -3.55 -2.95
C ALA A 15 -7.74 -4.11 -3.84
N ASP A 16 -7.38 -4.97 -4.78
CA ASP A 16 -8.40 -5.63 -5.61
C ASP A 16 -9.09 -6.76 -4.82
N ALA A 17 -10.19 -7.28 -5.36
CA ALA A 17 -10.99 -8.31 -4.68
C ALA A 17 -10.19 -9.59 -4.37
N ARG A 18 -9.21 -9.96 -5.19
CA ARG A 18 -8.34 -11.11 -4.96
C ARG A 18 -7.34 -10.81 -3.84
N SER A 19 -6.75 -9.63 -3.83
CA SER A 19 -5.87 -9.20 -2.75
C SER A 19 -6.57 -9.18 -1.39
N ILE A 20 -7.80 -8.67 -1.32
CA ILE A 20 -8.62 -8.69 -0.10
C ILE A 20 -8.93 -10.12 0.33
N ALA A 21 -9.32 -11.00 -0.61
CA ALA A 21 -9.58 -12.40 -0.31
C ALA A 21 -8.31 -13.12 0.17
N ALA A 22 -7.16 -12.84 -0.45
CA ALA A 22 -5.88 -13.42 -0.06
C ALA A 22 -5.44 -12.96 1.33
N TYR A 23 -5.64 -11.68 1.68
CA TYR A 23 -5.36 -11.19 3.02
C TYR A 23 -6.22 -11.87 4.09
N ARG A 24 -7.49 -12.18 3.79
CA ARG A 24 -8.36 -12.91 4.72
C ARG A 24 -7.88 -14.34 4.99
N GLU A 25 -7.23 -14.97 4.02
CA GLU A 25 -6.75 -16.36 4.12
C GLU A 25 -5.31 -16.46 4.63
N PHE A 26 -4.43 -15.52 4.25
CA PHE A 26 -2.98 -15.59 4.45
C PHE A 26 -2.42 -14.39 5.24
N GLY A 27 -3.27 -13.59 5.89
CA GLY A 27 -2.91 -12.35 6.57
C GLY A 27 -2.15 -12.50 7.90
N ASP A 28 -1.79 -13.71 8.31
CA ASP A 28 -1.04 -13.98 9.55
C ASP A 28 0.34 -13.29 9.55
N VAL A 29 0.94 -13.15 8.36
CA VAL A 29 2.21 -12.46 8.17
C VAL A 29 2.06 -11.43 7.06
N LEU A 30 2.39 -10.18 7.38
CA LEU A 30 2.38 -9.06 6.47
C LEU A 30 3.73 -8.35 6.55
N THR A 31 4.36 -8.15 5.40
CA THR A 31 5.45 -7.20 5.21
C THR A 31 4.93 -6.02 4.41
N PHE A 32 5.43 -4.83 4.74
CA PHE A 32 5.27 -3.66 3.89
C PHE A 32 6.65 -3.11 3.56
N ASP A 33 6.82 -2.64 2.34
CA ASP A 33 8.06 -1.99 1.90
C ASP A 33 7.69 -0.76 1.07
N THR A 34 8.39 0.35 1.32
CA THR A 34 8.28 1.56 0.51
C THR A 34 9.48 1.67 -0.42
N THR A 35 9.18 1.72 -1.72
CA THR A 35 10.18 1.95 -2.75
C THR A 35 9.98 3.33 -3.35
N TYR A 36 11.00 4.19 -3.20
CA TYR A 36 11.04 5.52 -3.80
C TYR A 36 11.39 5.44 -5.30
N LEU A 37 10.95 6.42 -6.11
CA LEU A 37 11.26 6.56 -7.56
C LEU A 37 10.68 5.51 -8.50
N THR A 38 9.59 4.84 -8.16
CA THR A 38 8.96 3.85 -9.05
C THR A 38 8.06 4.46 -10.13
N ASN A 39 7.79 5.78 -10.09
CA ASN A 39 6.94 6.45 -11.06
C ASN A 39 7.47 7.84 -11.50
N LYS A 40 6.89 8.37 -12.59
CA LYS A 40 7.26 9.68 -13.19
C LYS A 40 7.09 10.88 -12.24
N TYR A 41 6.41 10.68 -11.12
CA TYR A 41 6.07 11.71 -10.15
C TYR A 41 6.94 11.62 -8.90
N ASP A 42 7.96 10.75 -8.90
CA ASP A 42 8.87 10.51 -7.78
C ASP A 42 8.15 10.19 -6.46
N MET A 43 6.96 9.58 -6.56
CA MET A 43 6.14 9.26 -5.39
C MET A 43 6.53 7.90 -4.80
N PRO A 44 6.65 7.78 -3.47
CA PRO A 44 6.80 6.50 -2.79
C PRO A 44 5.65 5.53 -3.12
N PHE A 45 6.03 4.30 -3.45
CA PHE A 45 5.10 3.18 -3.62
C PHE A 45 5.25 2.20 -2.46
N ALA A 46 4.16 1.98 -1.72
CA ALA A 46 4.09 1.05 -0.61
C ALA A 46 3.44 -0.26 -1.07
N ALA A 47 4.18 -1.37 -1.06
CA ALA A 47 3.63 -2.69 -1.36
C ALA A 47 3.30 -3.43 -0.06
N PHE A 48 2.08 -3.96 0.06
CA PHE A 48 1.67 -4.83 1.16
C PHE A 48 1.69 -6.28 0.70
N VAL A 49 2.61 -7.07 1.25
CA VAL A 49 2.90 -8.42 0.77
C VAL A 49 2.84 -9.40 1.93
N GLY A 50 2.17 -10.54 1.75
CA GLY A 50 2.26 -11.68 2.66
C GLY A 50 2.87 -12.90 1.98
N VAL A 51 2.71 -14.05 2.62
CA VAL A 51 3.18 -15.35 2.09
C VAL A 51 2.08 -16.39 2.21
N ASN A 52 1.93 -17.24 1.20
CA ASN A 52 1.01 -18.39 1.29
C ASN A 52 1.66 -19.60 2.00
N HIS A 53 0.90 -20.68 2.13
CA HIS A 53 1.35 -21.97 2.69
C HIS A 53 2.50 -22.64 1.92
N HIS A 54 2.81 -22.18 0.71
CA HIS A 54 3.97 -22.61 -0.08
C HIS A 54 5.16 -21.65 0.04
N GLY A 55 5.09 -20.63 0.88
CA GLY A 55 6.13 -19.60 1.04
C GLY A 55 6.24 -18.64 -0.14
N GLN A 56 5.23 -18.58 -1.01
CA GLN A 56 5.22 -17.68 -2.17
C GLN A 56 4.63 -16.32 -1.76
N SER A 57 5.23 -15.24 -2.25
CA SER A 57 4.75 -13.88 -2.01
C SER A 57 3.36 -13.65 -2.61
N ILE A 58 2.48 -13.00 -1.85
CA ILE A 58 1.17 -12.56 -2.32
C ILE A 58 0.99 -11.07 -2.05
N LEU A 59 0.50 -10.33 -3.03
CA LEU A 59 0.15 -8.92 -2.89
C LEU A 59 -1.23 -8.74 -2.24
N PHE A 60 -1.30 -8.07 -1.11
CA PHE A 60 -2.53 -7.75 -0.37
C PHE A 60 -3.07 -6.35 -0.64
N GLY A 61 -2.24 -5.46 -1.18
CA GLY A 61 -2.64 -4.11 -1.54
C GLY A 61 -1.42 -3.24 -1.82
N CYS A 62 -1.70 -2.02 -2.28
CA CYS A 62 -0.67 -1.05 -2.60
C CYS A 62 -1.10 0.34 -2.17
N GLY A 63 -0.13 1.16 -1.76
CA GLY A 63 -0.27 2.58 -1.55
C GLY A 63 0.62 3.37 -2.51
N LEU A 64 0.13 4.50 -2.99
CA LEU A 64 0.94 5.55 -3.58
C LEU A 64 0.79 6.79 -2.73
N MET A 65 1.91 7.34 -2.29
CA MET A 65 1.97 8.39 -1.28
C MET A 65 2.72 9.60 -1.79
N SER A 66 2.36 10.80 -1.36
CA SER A 66 3.10 12.00 -1.73
C SER A 66 4.46 12.08 -1.04
N ASN A 67 4.55 11.64 0.23
CA ASN A 67 5.74 11.78 1.08
C ASN A 67 5.93 10.54 1.99
N GLU A 68 7.14 10.34 2.53
CA GLU A 68 7.44 9.34 3.57
C GLU A 68 7.48 10.00 4.97
N ASP A 69 6.34 10.57 5.39
CA ASP A 69 6.19 11.15 6.74
C ASP A 69 5.23 10.34 7.63
N ILE A 70 5.31 10.56 8.94
CA ILE A 70 4.53 9.81 9.94
C ILE A 70 3.02 9.92 9.65
N GLN A 71 2.53 11.10 9.26
CA GLN A 71 1.10 11.30 9.04
C GLN A 71 0.62 10.51 7.82
N THR A 72 1.44 10.48 6.78
CA THR A 72 1.17 9.73 5.55
C THR A 72 1.14 8.21 5.81
N TYR A 73 2.05 7.69 6.64
CA TYR A 73 2.00 6.30 7.06
C TYR A 73 0.80 5.98 7.96
N VAL A 74 0.47 6.85 8.92
CA VAL A 74 -0.73 6.67 9.76
C VAL A 74 -1.97 6.57 8.90
N TRP A 75 -2.12 7.48 7.93
CA TRP A 75 -3.20 7.43 6.95
C TRP A 75 -3.19 6.11 6.17
N LEU A 76 -2.03 5.68 5.67
CA LEU A 76 -1.89 4.47 4.86
C LEU A 76 -2.36 3.22 5.62
N PHE A 77 -1.99 3.08 6.90
CA PHE A 77 -2.38 1.93 7.73
C PHE A 77 -3.83 1.98 8.25
N GLN A 78 -4.50 3.12 8.13
CA GLN A 78 -5.92 3.29 8.47
C GLN A 78 -6.87 3.22 7.26
N SER A 79 -6.31 3.13 6.05
CA SER A 79 -7.02 3.19 4.76
C SER A 79 -7.80 1.93 4.41
#